data_AF-A0A6C0IRI9-F1
#
_entry.id   AF-A0A6C0IRI9-F1
#
_cell.length_a   1.000
_cell.length_b   1.000
_cell.length_c   1.000
_cell.angle_alpha   90.00
_cell.angle_beta   90.00
_cell.angle_gamma   90.00
#
_symmetry.space_group_name_H-M   'P 1'
#
loop_
_entity.id
_entity.type
_entity.pdbx_description
1 polymer ?
#
loop_
_entity_poly.entity_id
_entity_poly.type
_entity_poly.pdbx_seq_one_letter_code
_entity_poly.pdbx_strand_id
1 'polypeptide(L)'
;MDNNNNKRCNCCQIFFNDCNLLCSHIAAKLRDDLLIGTEHSYKVIPKCNTPQQEFIRENNKLLEAGHNTMTSEEKKSIVLADPKFGMFSLFKYHVTRGFKNEMLIKKNAVYCSHIFSLLTFLPVLIFFSQWAIYIALVSDEAIMVEKLEFCPNQGNWRQKLIMFGACALYFVKSFFLWDNLTDRTRLNKMIPATDTWTMIDTFQEFGFNLFVYAANIWIIFNGNSVSEMVMDCLAMEFLMNLDNEFEQLYFEYLPEAADDIYDNVFISYTENYKLLEKKENHCSFYCLHCVTFIPFKLLLTSLLLFPIFCAFMMVYAPLCK
;
A
#
# COMPACT_ATOMS: atom_id res chain seq x y z
N MET A 1 -50.12 -20.22 0.78
CA MET A 1 -50.02 -20.51 2.22
C MET A 1 -48.81 -21.40 2.40
N ASP A 2 -47.76 -20.83 2.96
CA ASP A 2 -46.69 -21.45 3.76
C ASP A 2 -45.60 -20.38 3.92
N ASN A 3 -45.86 -19.46 4.86
CA ASN A 3 -45.39 -19.50 6.24
C ASN A 3 -44.03 -18.82 6.39
N ASN A 4 -44.12 -17.56 6.81
CA ASN A 4 -43.17 -16.85 7.66
C ASN A 4 -42.33 -17.81 8.52
N ASN A 5 -41.09 -18.06 8.12
CA ASN A 5 -40.04 -18.57 8.98
C ASN A 5 -38.96 -17.51 9.18
N ASN A 6 -39.30 -16.55 10.03
CA ASN A 6 -38.50 -16.15 11.20
C ASN A 6 -36.97 -16.35 11.06
N LYS A 7 -36.29 -15.57 10.22
CA LYS A 7 -34.84 -15.38 10.33
C LYS A 7 -34.56 -14.52 11.55
N ARG A 8 -34.52 -15.13 12.73
CA ARG A 8 -33.72 -14.57 13.84
C ARG A 8 -32.27 -14.60 13.38
N CYS A 9 -31.79 -13.50 12.80
CA CYS A 9 -30.37 -13.26 12.60
C CYS A 9 -29.71 -13.26 13.99
N ASN A 10 -29.21 -14.40 14.41
CA ASN A 10 -28.38 -14.49 15.61
C ASN A 10 -27.08 -13.73 15.30
N CYS A 11 -26.83 -12.60 15.96
CA CYS A 11 -25.57 -11.84 15.81
C CYS A 11 -24.34 -12.75 15.94
N CYS A 12 -24.40 -13.78 16.80
CA CYS A 12 -23.33 -14.77 16.92
C CYS A 12 -23.07 -15.57 15.63
N GLN A 13 -24.11 -15.86 14.85
CA GLN A 13 -23.97 -16.60 13.59
C GLN A 13 -23.41 -15.71 12.47
N ILE A 14 -23.76 -14.41 12.48
CA ILE A 14 -23.14 -13.41 11.59
C ILE A 14 -21.66 -13.27 11.93
N PHE A 15 -21.32 -13.02 13.20
CA PHE A 15 -19.95 -12.87 13.66
C PHE A 15 -19.10 -14.12 13.39
N PHE A 16 -19.64 -15.32 13.60
CA PHE A 16 -18.93 -16.57 13.32
C PHE A 16 -18.68 -16.76 11.81
N ASN A 17 -19.66 -16.43 10.96
CA ASN A 17 -19.50 -16.52 9.52
C ASN A 17 -18.46 -15.53 9.00
N ASP A 18 -18.47 -14.28 9.50
CA ASP A 18 -17.52 -13.24 9.12
C ASP A 18 -16.11 -13.58 9.61
N CYS A 19 -15.98 -14.10 10.83
CA CYS A 19 -14.70 -14.56 11.37
C CYS A 19 -14.13 -15.74 10.57
N ASN A 20 -14.97 -16.70 10.15
CA ASN A 20 -14.53 -17.82 9.32
C ASN A 20 -14.08 -17.37 7.92
N LEU A 21 -14.81 -16.41 7.33
CA LEU A 21 -14.43 -15.77 6.07
C LEU A 21 -13.08 -15.06 6.21
N LEU A 22 -12.92 -14.24 7.25
CA LEU A 22 -11.69 -13.51 7.54
C LEU A 22 -10.51 -14.47 7.72
N CYS A 23 -10.64 -15.50 8.57
CA CYS A 23 -9.59 -16.48 8.80
C CYS A 23 -9.17 -17.22 7.52
N SER A 24 -10.13 -17.53 6.64
CA SER A 24 -9.85 -18.18 5.36
C SER A 24 -9.06 -17.27 4.41
N HIS A 25 -9.40 -15.98 4.34
CA HIS A 25 -8.67 -14.99 3.54
C HIS A 25 -7.28 -14.70 4.12
N ILE A 26 -7.15 -14.58 5.44
CA ILE A 26 -5.86 -14.39 6.10
C ILE A 26 -4.95 -15.60 5.85
N ALA A 27 -5.46 -16.82 5.99
CA ALA A 27 -4.68 -18.03 5.74
C ALA A 27 -4.22 -18.15 4.28
N ALA A 28 -5.07 -17.76 3.32
CA ALA A 28 -4.70 -17.72 1.91
C ALA A 28 -3.59 -16.68 1.65
N LYS A 29 -3.73 -15.45 2.18
CA LYS A 29 -2.74 -14.37 2.05
C LYS A 29 -1.41 -14.71 2.72
N LEU A 30 -1.43 -15.33 3.90
CA LEU A 30 -0.21 -15.77 4.59
C LEU A 30 0.48 -16.93 3.89
N ARG A 31 -0.27 -17.78 3.16
CA ARG A 31 0.29 -18.87 2.37
C ARG A 31 0.90 -18.36 1.06
N ASP A 32 0.34 -17.30 0.49
CA ASP A 32 0.81 -16.75 -0.78
C ASP A 32 2.06 -15.88 -0.62
N ASP A 33 2.87 -15.83 -1.67
CA ASP A 33 3.92 -14.84 -1.81
C ASP A 33 3.35 -13.60 -2.48
N LEU A 34 3.26 -12.51 -1.72
CA LEU A 34 2.75 -11.20 -2.17
C LEU A 34 3.43 -10.72 -3.47
N LEU A 35 4.67 -11.16 -3.70
CA LEU A 35 5.46 -10.90 -4.90
C LEU A 35 4.98 -11.70 -6.12
N ILE A 36 4.54 -12.94 -5.91
CA ILE A 36 4.17 -13.90 -6.95
C ILE A 36 2.68 -13.80 -7.28
N GLY A 37 1.82 -13.54 -6.28
CA GLY A 37 0.39 -13.34 -6.43
C GLY A 37 -0.30 -14.60 -6.97
N THR A 38 -0.20 -15.73 -6.28
CA THR A 38 -0.95 -16.93 -6.61
C THR A 38 -2.42 -16.90 -6.17
N GLU A 39 -2.86 -15.90 -5.38
CA GLU A 39 -4.25 -15.71 -4.92
C GLU A 39 -5.28 -15.73 -6.07
N HIS A 40 -4.85 -15.36 -7.29
CA HIS A 40 -5.70 -15.32 -8.48
C HIS A 40 -6.01 -16.70 -9.09
N SER A 41 -5.26 -17.73 -8.70
CA SER A 41 -5.31 -19.06 -9.33
C SER A 41 -6.21 -20.05 -8.60
N TYR A 42 -6.56 -19.81 -7.34
CA TYR A 42 -7.37 -20.71 -6.54
C TYR A 42 -8.46 -19.97 -5.75
N LYS A 43 -9.58 -20.66 -5.51
CA LYS A 43 -10.69 -20.11 -4.72
C LYS A 43 -10.33 -20.18 -3.24
N VAL A 44 -10.39 -19.05 -2.55
CA VAL A 44 -10.22 -18.97 -1.08
C VAL A 44 -11.33 -19.74 -0.36
N ILE A 45 -12.57 -19.62 -0.84
CA ILE A 45 -13.75 -20.39 -0.41
C ILE A 45 -14.50 -20.83 -1.67
N PRO A 46 -15.15 -22.01 -1.71
CA PRO A 46 -15.89 -22.49 -2.89
C PRO A 46 -16.90 -21.51 -3.49
N LYS A 47 -17.43 -20.58 -2.67
CA LYS A 47 -18.37 -19.52 -3.10
C LYS A 47 -17.70 -18.29 -3.72
N CYS A 48 -16.39 -18.09 -3.54
CA CYS A 48 -15.65 -16.97 -4.11
C CYS A 48 -15.37 -17.21 -5.60
N ASN A 49 -15.48 -16.16 -6.40
CA ASN A 49 -14.95 -16.14 -7.76
C ASN A 49 -13.47 -15.76 -7.71
N THR A 50 -12.67 -16.30 -8.62
CA THR A 50 -11.29 -15.84 -8.81
C THR A 50 -11.29 -14.61 -9.72
N PRO A 51 -10.41 -13.61 -9.48
CA PRO A 51 -10.30 -12.43 -10.36
C PRO A 51 -10.06 -12.80 -11.83
N GLN A 52 -9.32 -13.88 -12.09
CA GLN A 52 -9.13 -14.43 -13.44
C GLN A 52 -10.45 -14.86 -14.11
N GLN A 53 -11.39 -15.47 -13.37
CA GLN A 53 -12.68 -15.88 -13.93
C GLN A 53 -13.60 -14.69 -14.23
N GLU A 54 -13.60 -13.68 -13.36
CA GLU A 54 -14.36 -12.44 -13.60
C GLU A 54 -13.83 -11.70 -14.83
N PHE A 55 -12.51 -11.55 -14.96
CA PHE A 55 -11.89 -10.94 -16.13
C PHE A 55 -12.10 -11.74 -17.42
N ILE A 56 -11.97 -13.08 -17.41
CA ILE A 56 -12.28 -13.89 -18.59
C ILE A 56 -13.75 -13.70 -18.98
N ARG A 57 -14.66 -13.62 -18.00
CA ARG A 57 -16.08 -13.42 -18.25
C ARG A 57 -16.39 -12.01 -18.74
N GLU A 58 -15.76 -10.98 -18.18
CA GLU A 58 -15.90 -9.58 -18.61
C GLU A 58 -15.25 -9.35 -19.97
N ASN A 59 -14.07 -9.88 -20.23
CA ASN A 59 -13.44 -9.84 -21.54
C ASN A 59 -14.24 -10.59 -22.59
N ASN A 60 -14.80 -11.75 -22.27
CA ASN A 60 -15.67 -12.46 -23.21
C ASN A 60 -16.93 -11.62 -23.51
N LYS A 61 -17.50 -10.94 -22.52
CA LYS A 61 -18.61 -9.99 -22.71
C LYS A 61 -18.20 -8.71 -23.46
N LEU A 62 -16.99 -8.20 -23.25
CA LEU A 62 -16.43 -7.02 -23.93
C LEU A 62 -16.01 -7.33 -25.38
N LEU A 63 -15.51 -8.53 -25.63
CA LEU A 63 -15.24 -9.07 -26.97
C LEU A 63 -16.54 -9.22 -27.77
N GLU A 64 -17.64 -9.61 -27.11
CA GLU A 64 -18.98 -9.64 -27.70
C GLU A 64 -19.57 -8.23 -27.93
N ALA A 65 -19.15 -7.21 -27.18
CA ALA A 65 -19.63 -5.82 -27.29
C ALA A 65 -18.84 -4.95 -28.29
N GLY A 66 -17.75 -5.47 -28.87
CA GLY A 66 -16.92 -4.77 -29.86
C GLY A 66 -15.85 -3.89 -29.21
N HIS A 67 -14.58 -4.30 -29.41
CA HIS A 67 -13.34 -3.50 -29.44
C HIS A 67 -13.25 -2.16 -28.68
N ASN A 68 -13.81 -2.03 -27.47
CA ASN A 68 -13.55 -0.86 -26.64
C ASN A 68 -12.15 -0.99 -26.02
N THR A 69 -11.20 -0.30 -26.65
CA THR A 69 -9.93 0.10 -26.06
C THR A 69 -10.20 0.70 -24.68
N MET A 70 -9.64 0.08 -23.64
CA MET A 70 -9.67 0.60 -22.27
C MET A 70 -9.27 2.09 -22.27
N THR A 71 -10.04 2.93 -21.59
CA THR A 71 -9.87 4.39 -21.63
C THR A 71 -8.56 4.81 -20.94
N SER A 72 -7.99 5.95 -21.33
CA SER A 72 -6.75 6.47 -20.72
C SER A 72 -6.89 6.69 -19.21
N GLU A 73 -8.06 7.11 -18.74
CA GLU A 73 -8.35 7.26 -17.31
C GLU A 73 -8.40 5.91 -16.57
N GLU A 74 -8.93 4.85 -17.19
CA GLU A 74 -8.89 3.50 -16.62
C GLU A 74 -7.46 2.95 -16.57
N LYS A 75 -6.63 3.22 -17.59
CA LYS A 75 -5.21 2.84 -17.59
C LYS A 75 -4.46 3.57 -16.48
N LYS A 76 -4.65 4.88 -16.37
CA LYS A 76 -4.07 5.72 -15.33
C LYS A 76 -4.46 5.24 -13.94
N SER A 77 -5.73 4.94 -13.70
CA SER A 77 -6.18 4.46 -12.38
C SER A 77 -5.58 3.10 -12.04
N ILE A 78 -5.38 2.21 -13.01
CA ILE A 78 -4.69 0.94 -12.79
C ILE A 78 -3.20 1.13 -12.49
N VAL A 79 -2.52 2.05 -13.18
CA VAL A 79 -1.11 2.37 -12.90
C VAL A 79 -0.95 2.94 -11.50
N LEU A 80 -1.77 3.91 -11.12
CA LEU A 80 -1.78 4.53 -9.78
C LEU A 80 -2.20 3.56 -8.68
N ALA A 81 -2.98 2.53 -9.02
CA ALA A 81 -3.40 1.54 -8.04
C ALA A 81 -2.32 0.47 -7.78
N ASP A 82 -1.34 0.25 -8.66
CA ASP A 82 -0.37 -0.83 -8.45
C ASP A 82 0.71 -0.44 -7.43
N PRO A 83 0.77 -1.06 -6.24
CA PRO A 83 1.75 -0.73 -5.20
C PRO A 83 3.18 -1.15 -5.58
N LYS A 84 3.33 -1.92 -6.66
CA LYS A 84 4.62 -2.25 -7.26
C LYS A 84 5.15 -1.12 -8.13
N PHE A 85 4.28 -0.23 -8.60
CA PHE A 85 4.63 1.01 -9.28
C PHE A 85 4.73 2.14 -8.25
N GLY A 86 5.94 2.38 -7.76
CA GLY A 86 6.24 3.52 -6.89
C GLY A 86 7.31 4.43 -7.48
N MET A 87 7.86 5.30 -6.64
CA MET A 87 8.91 6.27 -7.01
C MET A 87 10.11 5.61 -7.72
N PHE A 88 10.59 4.45 -7.27
CA PHE A 88 11.76 3.79 -7.90
C PHE A 88 11.42 3.20 -9.27
N SER A 89 10.22 2.61 -9.42
CA SER A 89 9.73 2.11 -10.71
C SER A 89 9.46 3.25 -11.69
N LEU A 90 8.94 4.39 -11.22
CA LEU A 90 8.83 5.61 -12.01
C LEU A 90 10.21 6.11 -12.46
N PHE A 91 11.20 6.13 -11.57
CA PHE A 91 12.57 6.50 -11.94
C PHE A 91 13.17 5.53 -12.98
N LYS A 92 12.98 4.21 -12.80
CA LYS A 92 13.40 3.19 -13.77
C LYS A 92 12.73 3.41 -15.13
N TYR A 93 11.45 3.78 -15.16
CA TYR A 93 10.74 4.14 -16.38
C TYR A 93 11.41 5.33 -17.08
N HIS A 94 11.76 6.39 -16.35
CA HIS A 94 12.47 7.54 -16.91
C HIS A 94 13.82 7.18 -17.51
N VAL A 95 14.60 6.32 -16.85
CA VAL A 95 15.93 5.88 -17.34
C VAL A 95 15.82 4.98 -18.57
N THR A 96 14.77 4.15 -18.67
CA THR A 96 14.66 3.13 -19.72
C THR A 96 13.88 3.60 -20.96
N ARG A 97 12.86 4.45 -20.79
CA ARG A 97 12.01 4.94 -21.88
C ARG A 97 11.77 6.45 -21.81
N GLY A 98 11.51 7.00 -20.62
CA GLY A 98 11.13 8.41 -20.47
C GLY A 98 12.17 9.39 -21.02
N PHE A 99 13.47 9.06 -20.99
CA PHE A 99 14.54 9.90 -21.54
C PHE A 99 14.39 10.26 -23.02
N LYS A 100 13.62 9.47 -23.79
CA LYS A 100 13.36 9.74 -25.21
C LYS A 100 12.46 10.96 -25.42
N ASN A 101 11.77 11.42 -24.37
CA ASN A 101 10.87 12.58 -24.39
C ASN A 101 9.80 12.52 -25.49
N GLU A 102 9.47 11.33 -26.01
CA GLU A 102 8.53 11.16 -27.12
C GLU A 102 7.15 11.75 -26.80
N MET A 103 6.72 11.67 -25.53
CA MET A 103 5.44 12.23 -25.08
C MET A 103 5.45 13.76 -24.99
N LEU A 104 6.56 14.36 -24.54
CA LEU A 104 6.71 15.81 -24.50
C LEU A 104 6.74 16.41 -25.91
N ILE A 105 7.42 15.73 -26.84
CA ILE A 105 7.48 16.13 -28.25
C ILE A 105 6.09 16.04 -28.88
N LYS A 106 5.32 14.97 -28.61
CA LYS A 106 3.94 14.82 -29.12
C LYS A 106 3.00 15.92 -28.62
N LYS A 107 3.12 16.34 -27.35
CA LYS A 107 2.28 17.40 -26.77
C LYS A 107 2.75 18.83 -27.08
N ASN A 108 3.96 18.99 -27.61
CA ASN A 108 4.60 20.31 -27.79
C ASN A 108 4.59 21.16 -26.50
N ALA A 109 4.75 20.51 -25.34
CA ALA A 109 4.73 21.14 -24.04
C ALA A 109 5.90 20.62 -23.20
N VAL A 110 6.53 21.51 -22.44
CA VAL A 110 7.65 21.17 -21.55
C VAL A 110 7.14 21.09 -20.12
N TYR A 111 7.11 19.87 -19.57
CA TYR A 111 6.82 19.66 -18.16
C TYR A 111 8.13 19.47 -17.39
N CYS A 112 8.41 20.41 -16.49
CA CYS A 112 9.60 20.36 -15.63
C CYS A 112 9.63 19.07 -14.81
N SER A 113 8.49 18.62 -14.29
CA SER A 113 8.40 17.36 -13.52
C SER A 113 8.96 16.17 -14.29
N HIS A 114 8.63 16.00 -15.57
CA HIS A 114 9.13 14.88 -16.39
C HIS A 114 10.65 14.96 -16.65
N ILE A 115 11.15 16.15 -16.98
CA ILE A 115 12.58 16.34 -17.31
C ILE A 115 13.44 16.23 -16.05
N PHE A 116 13.06 16.93 -14.98
CA PHE A 116 13.80 16.91 -13.72
C PHE A 116 13.67 15.57 -13.00
N SER A 117 12.56 14.83 -13.20
CA SER A 117 12.44 13.45 -12.67
C SER A 117 13.63 12.58 -13.03
N LEU A 118 14.15 12.73 -14.26
CA LEU A 118 15.40 12.08 -14.65
C LEU A 118 16.66 12.86 -14.24
N LEU A 119 16.73 14.17 -14.53
CA LEU A 119 17.98 14.95 -14.37
C LEU A 119 18.43 15.12 -12.92
N THR A 120 17.49 15.32 -12.01
CA THR A 120 17.74 15.54 -10.58
C THR A 120 17.23 14.41 -9.71
N PHE A 121 16.88 13.28 -10.33
CA PHE A 121 16.47 12.06 -9.63
C PHE A 121 15.29 12.31 -8.66
N LEU A 122 14.28 13.12 -9.04
CA LEU A 122 13.19 13.53 -8.12
C LEU A 122 12.55 12.36 -7.36
N PRO A 123 12.18 11.23 -8.00
CA PRO A 123 11.54 10.15 -7.25
C PRO A 123 12.43 9.59 -6.13
N VAL A 124 13.74 9.52 -6.39
CA VAL A 124 14.74 9.09 -5.38
C VAL A 124 14.93 10.17 -4.32
N LEU A 125 14.91 11.44 -4.70
CA LEU A 125 14.99 12.56 -3.76
C LEU A 125 13.79 12.59 -2.80
N ILE A 126 12.57 12.32 -3.30
CA ILE A 126 11.35 12.23 -2.48
C ILE A 126 11.51 11.15 -1.42
N PHE A 127 11.94 9.94 -1.83
CA PHE A 127 12.21 8.84 -0.90
C PHE A 127 13.19 9.25 0.20
N PHE A 128 14.35 9.82 -0.15
CA PHE A 128 15.32 10.24 0.87
C PHE A 128 14.80 11.38 1.75
N SER A 129 13.97 12.28 1.21
CA SER A 129 13.37 13.36 1.97
C SER A 129 12.36 12.83 3.00
N GLN A 130 11.49 11.90 2.62
CA GLN A 130 10.54 11.23 3.52
C GLN A 130 11.27 10.54 4.69
N TRP A 131 12.29 9.74 4.37
CA TRP A 131 13.07 9.02 5.38
C TRP A 131 13.91 9.95 6.26
N ALA A 132 14.49 11.03 5.71
CA ALA A 132 15.27 11.98 6.49
C ALA A 132 14.41 12.68 7.55
N ILE A 133 13.20 13.14 7.18
CA ILE A 133 12.29 13.78 8.13
C ILE A 133 11.80 12.76 9.17
N TYR A 134 11.42 11.55 8.76
CA TYR A 134 11.03 10.48 9.67
C TYR A 134 12.12 10.17 10.71
N ILE A 135 13.36 9.93 10.25
CA ILE A 135 14.50 9.64 11.12
C ILE A 135 14.76 10.82 12.06
N ALA A 136 14.71 12.06 11.56
CA ALA A 136 14.90 13.25 12.39
C ALA A 136 13.88 13.30 13.54
N LEU A 137 12.57 13.16 13.24
CA LEU A 137 11.50 13.18 14.23
C LEU A 137 11.64 12.07 15.27
N VAL A 138 11.88 10.84 14.82
CA VAL A 138 12.05 9.69 15.74
C VAL A 138 13.32 9.81 16.57
N SER A 139 14.42 10.30 15.99
CA SER A 139 15.69 10.44 16.70
C SER A 139 15.66 11.54 17.75
N ASP A 140 15.00 12.67 17.46
CA ASP A 140 14.84 13.77 18.40
C ASP A 140 14.06 13.31 19.63
N GLU A 141 12.92 12.66 19.40
CA GLU A 141 12.10 12.09 20.47
C GLU A 141 12.85 11.01 21.26
N ALA A 142 13.58 10.12 20.58
CA ALA A 142 14.35 9.05 21.25
C ALA A 142 15.47 9.59 22.16
N ILE A 143 16.05 10.76 21.84
CA ILE A 143 17.09 11.40 22.65
C ILE A 143 16.48 12.15 23.84
N MET A 144 15.32 12.78 23.66
CA MET A 144 14.67 13.58 24.70
C MET A 144 13.99 12.72 25.79
N VAL A 145 13.74 11.43 25.53
CA VAL A 145 13.19 10.50 26.52
C VAL A 145 14.29 10.07 27.51
N GLU A 146 14.51 10.87 28.55
CA GLU A 146 15.51 10.56 29.61
C GLU A 146 15.12 9.34 30.48
N LYS A 147 13.83 8.99 30.58
CA LYS A 147 13.32 7.78 31.26
C LYS A 147 12.06 7.25 30.58
N LEU A 148 12.07 5.97 30.21
CA LEU A 148 10.86 5.23 29.83
C LEU A 148 10.03 4.97 31.09
N GLU A 149 9.18 5.91 31.48
CA GLU A 149 8.17 5.66 32.52
C GLU A 149 7.04 4.84 31.91
N PHE A 150 6.90 3.60 32.37
CA PHE A 150 5.76 2.77 32.00
C PHE A 150 4.50 3.31 32.70
N CYS A 151 3.68 4.04 31.96
CA CYS A 151 2.38 4.57 32.40
C CYS A 151 2.46 5.67 33.48
N PRO A 152 3.00 6.86 33.16
CA PRO A 152 3.08 7.98 34.09
C PRO A 152 1.71 8.51 34.52
N ASN A 153 0.69 8.44 33.64
CA ASN A 153 -0.67 8.97 33.88
C ASN A 153 -0.65 10.42 34.40
N GLN A 154 0.20 11.25 33.80
CA GLN A 154 0.41 12.65 34.19
C GLN A 154 -0.35 13.61 33.25
N GLY A 155 -0.91 13.09 32.15
CA GLY A 155 -1.55 13.85 31.10
C GLY A 155 -2.88 14.50 31.52
N ASN A 156 -3.06 15.74 31.09
CA ASN A 156 -4.32 16.47 31.18
C ASN A 156 -5.38 15.80 30.27
N TRP A 157 -6.66 15.92 30.61
CA TRP A 157 -7.77 15.32 29.86
C TRP A 157 -7.75 15.69 28.36
N ARG A 158 -7.29 16.91 28.03
CA ARG A 158 -7.14 17.38 26.64
C ARG A 158 -6.10 16.57 25.85
N GLN A 159 -4.95 16.28 26.45
CA GLN A 159 -3.90 15.47 25.83
C GLN A 159 -4.40 14.02 25.65
N LYS A 160 -5.08 13.49 26.66
CA LYS A 160 -5.70 12.15 26.60
C LYS A 160 -6.73 12.03 25.48
N LEU A 161 -7.53 13.07 25.28
CA LEU A 161 -8.53 13.11 24.20
C LEU A 161 -7.88 13.15 22.81
N ILE A 162 -6.80 13.92 22.62
CA ILE A 162 -6.05 13.92 21.36
C ILE A 162 -5.40 12.55 21.11
N MET A 163 -4.81 11.94 22.13
CA MET A 163 -4.23 10.60 22.02
C MET A 163 -5.29 9.57 21.59
N PHE A 164 -6.46 9.59 22.24
CA PHE A 164 -7.58 8.73 21.87
C PHE A 164 -8.02 8.99 20.42
N GLY A 165 -8.18 10.26 20.03
CA GLY A 165 -8.59 10.64 18.68
C GLY A 165 -7.60 10.16 17.61
N ALA A 166 -6.30 10.37 17.83
CA ALA A 166 -5.25 9.90 16.92
C ALA A 166 -5.26 8.37 16.78
N CYS A 167 -5.29 7.63 17.90
CA CYS A 167 -5.35 6.17 17.87
C CYS A 167 -6.64 5.65 17.22
N ALA A 168 -7.79 6.29 17.44
CA ALA A 168 -9.05 5.91 16.81
C ALA A 168 -9.01 6.14 15.29
N LEU A 169 -8.42 7.24 14.82
CA LEU A 169 -8.22 7.48 13.40
C LEU A 169 -7.30 6.41 12.78
N TYR A 170 -6.20 6.07 13.44
CA TYR A 170 -5.28 5.03 12.96
C TYR A 170 -5.88 3.63 13.01
N PHE A 171 -6.74 3.36 13.98
CA PHE A 171 -7.53 2.13 14.00
C PHE A 171 -8.42 2.02 12.76
N VAL A 172 -9.15 3.09 12.41
CA VAL A 172 -9.98 3.09 11.19
C VAL A 172 -9.11 2.97 9.93
N LYS A 173 -8.04 3.76 9.82
CA LYS A 173 -7.13 3.71 8.65
C LYS A 173 -6.43 2.36 8.48
N SER A 174 -6.19 1.62 9.56
CA SER A 174 -5.58 0.29 9.48
C SER A 174 -6.40 -0.71 8.66
N PHE A 175 -7.73 -0.63 8.71
CA PHE A 175 -8.61 -1.46 7.86
C PHE A 175 -8.51 -1.05 6.39
N PHE A 176 -8.46 0.26 6.11
CA PHE A 176 -8.28 0.73 4.74
C PHE A 176 -6.92 0.36 4.16
N LEU A 177 -5.87 0.30 4.98
CA LEU A 177 -4.55 -0.18 4.57
C LEU A 177 -4.62 -1.65 4.12
N TRP A 178 -5.39 -2.48 4.85
CA TRP A 178 -5.63 -3.88 4.51
C TRP A 178 -6.53 -4.06 3.27
N ASP A 179 -7.60 -3.27 3.18
CA ASP A 179 -8.48 -3.29 2.02
C ASP A 179 -7.74 -2.83 0.76
N ASN A 180 -6.89 -1.80 0.88
CA ASN A 180 -6.05 -1.32 -0.20
C ASN A 180 -5.07 -2.40 -0.66
N LEU A 181 -4.40 -3.10 0.27
CA LEU A 181 -3.58 -4.27 -0.08
C LEU A 181 -4.41 -5.33 -0.83
N THR A 182 -5.62 -5.61 -0.36
CA THR A 182 -6.49 -6.66 -0.92
C THR A 182 -6.99 -6.29 -2.31
N ASP A 183 -7.44 -5.06 -2.52
CA ASP A 183 -7.94 -4.59 -3.83
C ASP A 183 -6.82 -4.51 -4.85
N ARG A 184 -5.62 -4.11 -4.41
CA ARG A 184 -4.42 -4.08 -5.26
C ARG A 184 -3.94 -5.48 -5.66
N THR A 185 -4.12 -6.48 -4.78
CA THR A 185 -3.98 -7.90 -5.16
C THR A 185 -5.12 -8.43 -6.05
N ARG A 186 -5.99 -7.58 -6.61
CA ARG A 186 -6.98 -7.97 -7.63
C ARG A 186 -6.69 -7.38 -9.02
N LEU A 187 -5.69 -6.50 -9.15
CA LEU A 187 -5.35 -5.78 -10.39
C LEU A 187 -4.82 -6.72 -11.48
N ASN A 188 -5.50 -6.83 -12.62
CA ASN A 188 -5.23 -7.83 -13.68
C ASN A 188 -3.84 -7.76 -14.35
N LYS A 189 -3.24 -6.57 -14.40
CA LYS A 189 -1.87 -6.36 -14.83
C LYS A 189 -1.07 -5.72 -13.72
N MET A 190 0.21 -6.04 -13.66
CA MET A 190 1.13 -5.47 -12.68
C MET A 190 2.53 -5.31 -13.28
N ILE A 191 3.39 -4.52 -12.62
CA ILE A 191 4.83 -4.57 -12.92
C ILE A 191 5.38 -5.96 -12.61
N PRO A 192 6.25 -6.52 -13.46
CA PRO A 192 6.98 -7.74 -13.14
C PRO A 192 7.72 -7.62 -11.81
N ALA A 193 7.36 -8.45 -10.83
CA ALA A 193 7.98 -8.49 -9.49
C ALA A 193 9.34 -9.22 -9.51
N THR A 194 10.15 -8.92 -10.52
CA THR A 194 11.36 -9.68 -10.83
C THR A 194 12.65 -8.92 -10.52
N ASP A 195 12.54 -7.66 -10.11
CA ASP A 195 13.64 -6.73 -9.88
C ASP A 195 13.52 -6.07 -8.49
N THR A 196 14.65 -5.73 -7.89
CA THR A 196 14.74 -5.17 -6.53
C THR A 196 14.01 -3.83 -6.36
N TRP A 197 13.99 -2.98 -7.41
CA TRP A 197 13.32 -1.68 -7.36
C TRP A 197 11.83 -1.78 -7.05
N THR A 198 11.15 -2.68 -7.75
CA THR A 198 9.71 -2.95 -7.59
C THR A 198 9.39 -3.49 -6.19
N MET A 199 10.32 -4.24 -5.59
CA MET A 199 10.17 -4.72 -4.22
C MET A 199 10.33 -3.60 -3.20
N ILE A 200 11.28 -2.69 -3.41
CA ILE A 200 11.47 -1.51 -2.56
C ILE A 200 10.24 -0.60 -2.63
N ASP A 201 9.64 -0.39 -3.80
CA ASP A 201 8.40 0.38 -3.94
C ASP A 201 7.26 -0.22 -3.13
N THR A 202 7.04 -1.53 -3.22
CA THR A 202 5.99 -2.18 -2.42
C THR A 202 6.26 -2.08 -0.92
N PHE A 203 7.52 -2.19 -0.50
CA PHE A 203 7.89 -2.01 0.90
C PHE A 203 7.71 -0.55 1.35
N GLN A 204 8.04 0.42 0.49
CA GLN A 204 7.84 1.84 0.77
C GLN A 204 6.34 2.13 0.96
N GLU A 205 5.50 1.75 0.01
CA GLU A 205 4.06 2.04 0.02
C GLU A 205 3.34 1.50 1.27
N PHE A 206 3.64 0.29 1.71
CA PHE A 206 2.94 -0.31 2.85
C PHE A 206 3.74 -0.26 4.16
N GLY A 207 5.05 -0.44 4.09
CA GLY A 207 5.93 -0.50 5.26
C GLY A 207 6.19 0.87 5.86
N PHE A 208 6.45 1.89 5.03
CA PHE A 208 6.70 3.24 5.52
C PHE A 208 5.48 3.79 6.28
N ASN A 209 4.27 3.57 5.75
CA ASN A 209 3.01 3.96 6.39
C ASN A 209 2.86 3.35 7.80
N LEU A 210 3.19 2.06 7.97
CA LEU A 210 3.18 1.42 9.28
C LEU A 210 4.22 2.03 10.24
N PHE A 211 5.44 2.28 9.77
CA PHE A 211 6.49 2.89 10.59
C PHE A 211 6.12 4.30 11.05
N VAL A 212 5.54 5.10 10.14
CA VAL A 212 5.09 6.46 10.43
C VAL A 212 3.97 6.45 11.45
N TYR A 213 2.95 5.60 11.29
CA TYR A 213 1.88 5.53 12.29
C TYR A 213 2.37 5.08 13.68
N ALA A 214 3.24 4.07 13.74
CA ALA A 214 3.79 3.59 15.00
C ALA A 214 4.64 4.68 15.69
N ALA A 215 5.49 5.37 14.92
CA ALA A 215 6.27 6.49 15.41
C ALA A 215 5.38 7.64 15.89
N ASN A 216 4.32 7.97 15.15
CA ASN A 216 3.42 9.05 15.54
C ASN A 216 2.66 8.76 16.84
N ILE A 217 2.19 7.51 17.04
CA ILE A 217 1.59 7.08 18.30
C ILE A 217 2.59 7.28 19.44
N TRP A 218 3.86 6.94 19.22
CA TRP A 218 4.91 7.10 20.23
C TRP A 218 5.21 8.58 20.52
N ILE A 219 5.44 9.41 19.51
CA ILE A 219 5.73 10.84 19.66
C ILE A 219 4.57 11.53 20.39
N ILE A 220 3.33 11.30 19.98
CA ILE A 220 2.15 11.88 20.65
C ILE A 220 2.00 11.37 22.07
N PHE A 221 2.38 10.11 22.34
CA PHE A 221 2.37 9.57 23.70
C PHE A 221 3.35 10.29 24.64
N ASN A 222 4.43 10.85 24.12
CA ASN A 222 5.39 11.61 24.92
C ASN A 222 5.16 13.13 24.88
N GLY A 223 4.52 13.65 23.82
CA GLY A 223 4.31 15.09 23.61
C GLY A 223 3.51 15.78 24.72
N ASN A 224 4.03 16.89 25.24
CA ASN A 224 3.43 17.60 26.37
C ASN A 224 2.46 18.71 25.96
N SER A 225 2.54 19.22 24.73
CA SER A 225 1.61 20.25 24.27
C SER A 225 0.59 19.67 23.28
N VAL A 226 -0.67 20.07 23.44
CA VAL A 226 -1.75 19.67 22.52
C VAL A 226 -1.49 20.17 21.09
N SER A 227 -0.88 21.35 20.96
CA SER A 227 -0.58 21.93 19.65
C SER A 227 0.49 21.13 18.91
N GLU A 228 1.58 20.75 19.58
CA GLU A 228 2.64 19.91 18.98
C GLU A 228 2.06 18.55 18.59
N MET A 229 1.31 17.89 19.47
CA MET A 229 0.68 16.60 19.17
C MET A 229 -0.18 16.61 17.90
N VAL A 230 -0.90 17.71 17.64
CA VAL A 230 -1.70 17.87 16.41
C VAL A 230 -0.81 18.15 15.21
N MET A 231 0.22 18.97 15.37
CA MET A 231 1.19 19.24 14.30
C MET A 231 1.96 17.98 13.91
N ASP A 232 2.30 17.12 14.85
CA ASP A 232 2.97 15.83 14.60
C ASP A 232 2.06 14.90 13.78
N CYS A 233 0.77 14.78 14.15
CA CYS A 233 -0.22 14.07 13.34
C CYS A 233 -0.27 14.58 11.90
N LEU A 234 -0.29 15.90 11.71
CA LEU A 234 -0.35 16.51 10.38
C LEU A 234 0.94 16.31 9.59
N ALA A 235 2.10 16.45 10.23
CA ALA A 235 3.40 16.25 9.62
C ALA A 235 3.58 14.80 9.16
N MET A 236 3.15 13.84 9.98
CA MET A 236 3.21 12.41 9.66
C MET A 236 2.26 12.04 8.51
N GLU A 237 1.07 12.62 8.46
CA GLU A 237 0.14 12.45 7.32
C GLU A 237 0.72 13.05 6.03
N PHE A 238 1.38 14.20 6.11
CA PHE A 238 2.09 14.80 4.98
C PHE A 238 3.21 13.87 4.47
N LEU A 239 4.01 13.30 5.37
CA LEU A 239 5.09 12.38 4.99
C LEU A 239 4.58 11.14 4.26
N MET A 240 3.45 10.59 4.71
CA MET A 240 2.84 9.39 4.15
C MET A 240 2.25 9.59 2.75
N ASN A 241 1.74 10.80 2.45
CA ASN A 241 1.04 11.06 1.19
C ASN A 241 1.94 11.67 0.11
N LEU A 242 3.16 12.10 0.44
CA LEU A 242 4.03 12.88 -0.46
C LEU A 242 4.38 12.16 -1.78
N ASP A 243 4.69 10.87 -1.71
CA ASP A 243 5.00 10.05 -2.89
C ASP A 243 3.76 9.84 -3.78
N ASN A 244 2.66 9.44 -3.16
CA ASN A 244 1.36 9.23 -3.81
C ASN A 244 0.85 10.51 -4.48
N GLU A 245 0.98 11.67 -3.82
CA GLU A 245 0.61 12.98 -4.38
C GLU A 245 1.49 13.35 -5.58
N PHE A 246 2.80 13.08 -5.51
CA PHE A 246 3.70 13.33 -6.64
C PHE A 246 3.32 12.52 -7.88
N GLU A 247 3.06 11.22 -7.71
CA GLU A 247 2.61 10.33 -8.79
C GLU A 247 1.29 10.78 -9.40
N GLN A 248 0.31 11.09 -8.54
CA GLN A 248 -1.00 11.54 -8.97
C GLN A 248 -0.91 12.81 -9.83
N LEU A 249 -0.17 13.82 -9.35
CA LEU A 249 0.04 15.08 -10.08
C LEU A 249 0.82 14.85 -11.38
N TYR A 250 1.85 13.99 -11.34
CA TYR A 250 2.64 13.67 -12.52
C TYR A 250 1.77 13.08 -13.65
N PHE A 251 0.91 12.12 -13.34
CA PHE A 251 0.00 11.51 -14.33
C PHE A 251 -1.23 12.36 -14.65
N GLU A 252 -1.58 13.34 -13.83
CA GLU A 252 -2.57 14.35 -14.20
C GLU A 252 -2.06 15.28 -15.30
N TYR A 253 -0.80 15.72 -15.22
CA TYR A 253 -0.20 16.54 -16.25
C TYR A 253 0.21 15.74 -17.50
N LEU A 254 0.63 14.49 -17.33
CA LEU A 254 1.11 13.63 -18.42
C LEU A 254 0.42 12.24 -18.44
N PRO A 255 -0.89 12.17 -18.72
CA PRO A 255 -1.64 10.91 -18.76
C PRO A 255 -1.10 9.92 -19.81
N GLU A 256 -0.51 10.39 -20.92
CA GLU A 256 0.06 9.52 -21.96
C GLU A 256 1.27 8.72 -21.47
N ALA A 257 1.96 9.21 -20.43
CA ALA A 257 3.01 8.43 -19.78
C ALA A 257 2.41 7.24 -19.02
N ALA A 258 1.25 7.41 -18.38
CA ALA A 258 0.53 6.31 -17.74
C ALA A 258 0.09 5.27 -18.78
N ASP A 259 -0.38 5.71 -19.95
CA ASP A 259 -0.73 4.82 -21.06
C ASP A 259 0.48 4.01 -21.54
N ASP A 260 1.63 4.66 -21.76
CA ASP A 260 2.86 3.96 -22.19
C ASP A 260 3.38 2.98 -21.14
N ILE A 261 3.29 3.34 -19.85
CA ILE A 261 3.62 2.45 -18.74
C ILE A 261 2.68 1.23 -18.73
N TYR A 262 1.36 1.45 -18.81
CA TYR A 262 0.38 0.37 -18.79
C TYR A 262 0.52 -0.58 -19.99
N ASP A 263 0.83 -0.05 -21.17
CA ASP A 263 0.91 -0.84 -22.40
C ASP A 263 2.26 -1.56 -22.55
N ASN A 264 3.36 -1.01 -22.02
CA ASN A 264 4.71 -1.53 -22.28
C ASN A 264 5.46 -2.06 -21.05
N VAL A 265 5.09 -1.65 -19.84
CA VAL A 265 5.76 -2.04 -18.59
C VAL A 265 4.93 -3.05 -17.81
N PHE A 266 3.61 -2.85 -17.79
CA PHE A 266 2.67 -3.72 -17.09
C PHE A 266 2.41 -5.00 -17.89
N ILE A 267 2.54 -6.14 -17.22
CA ILE A 267 2.33 -7.47 -17.78
C ILE A 267 1.19 -8.20 -17.09
N SER A 268 0.68 -9.25 -17.72
CA SER A 268 -0.34 -10.11 -17.11
C SER A 268 0.25 -10.99 -16.00
N TYR A 269 -0.59 -11.46 -15.06
CA TYR A 269 -0.15 -12.41 -14.02
C TYR A 269 0.50 -13.67 -14.58
N THR A 270 -0.05 -14.22 -15.66
CA THR A 270 0.44 -15.47 -16.25
C THR A 270 1.81 -15.29 -16.88
N GLU A 271 2.10 -14.12 -17.44
CA GLU A 271 3.43 -13.75 -17.92
C GLU A 271 4.40 -13.53 -16.77
N ASN A 272 3.98 -12.84 -15.71
CA ASN A 272 4.83 -12.66 -14.52
C ASN A 272 5.23 -14.01 -13.90
N TYR A 273 4.28 -14.95 -13.77
CA TYR A 273 4.55 -16.29 -13.25
C TYR A 273 5.58 -17.03 -14.11
N LYS A 274 5.44 -17.01 -15.44
CA LYS A 274 6.42 -17.63 -16.35
C LYS A 274 7.80 -16.98 -16.25
N LEU A 275 7.87 -15.66 -16.07
CA LEU A 275 9.13 -14.95 -15.89
C LEU A 275 9.80 -15.32 -14.56
N LEU A 276 9.00 -15.49 -13.50
CA LEU A 276 9.47 -15.92 -12.18
C LEU A 276 10.00 -17.36 -12.23
N GLU A 277 9.24 -18.30 -12.80
CA GLU A 277 9.65 -19.71 -12.96
C GLU A 277 10.95 -19.82 -13.79
N LYS A 278 11.11 -18.98 -14.81
CA LYS A 278 12.34 -18.92 -15.60
C LYS A 278 13.52 -18.34 -14.79
N LYS A 279 13.27 -17.36 -13.92
CA LYS A 279 14.28 -16.71 -13.06
C LYS A 279 14.64 -17.55 -11.83
N GLU A 280 13.77 -18.43 -11.33
CA GLU A 280 14.04 -19.34 -10.19
C GLU A 280 15.27 -20.24 -10.43
N ASN A 281 15.57 -20.55 -11.69
CA ASN A 281 16.77 -21.32 -12.05
C ASN A 281 18.10 -20.56 -11.88
N HIS A 282 18.06 -19.27 -11.55
CA HIS A 282 19.25 -18.45 -11.29
C HIS A 282 19.50 -18.28 -9.78
N CYS A 283 20.70 -18.65 -9.33
CA CYS A 283 21.12 -18.54 -7.93
C CYS A 283 21.00 -17.11 -7.35
N SER A 284 21.21 -16.08 -8.17
CA SER A 284 21.03 -14.67 -7.76
C SER A 284 19.58 -14.32 -7.45
N PHE A 285 18.62 -14.93 -8.15
CA PHE A 285 17.20 -14.70 -7.91
C PHE A 285 16.72 -15.44 -6.67
N TYR A 286 17.23 -16.65 -6.42
CA TYR A 286 16.95 -17.39 -5.18
C TYR A 286 17.44 -16.64 -3.93
N CYS A 287 18.64 -16.05 -3.99
CA CYS A 287 19.16 -15.22 -2.90
C CYS A 287 18.29 -13.97 -2.68
N LEU A 288 17.92 -13.27 -3.76
CA LEU A 288 17.00 -12.13 -3.70
C LEU A 288 15.66 -12.52 -3.09
N HIS A 289 15.06 -13.62 -3.55
CA HIS A 289 13.79 -14.13 -3.05
C HIS A 289 13.85 -14.45 -1.56
N CYS A 290 14.93 -15.07 -1.09
CA CYS A 290 15.12 -15.39 0.33
C CYS A 290 15.25 -14.13 1.19
N VAL A 291 16.03 -13.14 0.72
CA VAL A 291 16.21 -11.85 1.40
C VAL A 291 14.91 -11.05 1.45
N THR A 292 14.06 -11.15 0.42
CA THR A 292 12.83 -10.35 0.33
C THR A 292 11.63 -11.04 0.96
N PHE A 293 11.59 -12.38 0.97
CA PHE A 293 10.50 -13.16 1.55
C PHE A 293 10.27 -12.83 3.03
N ILE A 294 11.34 -12.75 3.83
CA ILE A 294 11.24 -12.49 5.27
C ILE A 294 10.64 -11.09 5.55
N PRO A 295 11.18 -9.98 4.99
CA PRO A 295 10.59 -8.65 5.11
C PRO A 295 9.12 -8.59 4.68
N PHE A 296 8.74 -9.23 3.57
CA PHE A 296 7.36 -9.20 3.10
C PHE A 296 6.40 -9.97 4.01
N LYS A 297 6.79 -11.14 4.52
CA LYS A 297 5.97 -11.87 5.50
C LYS A 297 5.83 -11.12 6.81
N LEU A 298 6.91 -10.46 7.25
CA LEU A 298 6.89 -9.60 8.42
C LEU A 298 5.95 -8.41 8.18
N LEU A 299 6.04 -7.75 7.03
CA LEU A 299 5.15 -6.66 6.64
C LEU A 299 3.68 -7.08 6.65
N LEU A 300 3.33 -8.19 6.00
CA LEU A 300 1.97 -8.71 5.96
C LEU A 300 1.44 -9.04 7.36
N THR A 301 2.29 -9.64 8.20
CA THR A 301 1.97 -9.94 9.59
C THR A 301 1.77 -8.67 10.41
N SER A 302 2.62 -7.66 10.21
CA SER A 302 2.49 -6.35 10.85
C SER A 302 1.20 -5.66 10.42
N LEU A 303 0.82 -5.70 9.13
CA LEU A 303 -0.46 -5.17 8.64
C LEU A 303 -1.66 -5.84 9.31
N LEU A 304 -1.61 -7.16 9.51
CA LEU A 304 -2.66 -7.92 10.20
C LEU A 304 -2.76 -7.59 11.69
N LEU A 305 -1.63 -7.39 12.36
CA LEU A 305 -1.57 -7.10 13.79
C LEU A 305 -1.83 -5.61 14.10
N PHE A 306 -1.62 -4.73 13.12
CA PHE A 306 -1.71 -3.29 13.32
C PHE A 306 -3.09 -2.79 13.80
N PRO A 307 -4.24 -3.25 13.28
CA PRO A 307 -5.55 -2.91 13.86
C PRO A 307 -5.68 -3.31 15.33
N ILE A 308 -5.16 -4.49 15.72
CA ILE A 308 -5.19 -4.98 17.09
C ILE A 308 -4.32 -4.09 17.98
N PHE A 309 -3.13 -3.72 17.50
CA PHE A 309 -2.23 -2.79 18.16
C PHE A 309 -2.88 -1.41 18.36
N CYS A 310 -3.50 -0.83 17.33
CA CYS A 310 -4.21 0.44 17.43
C CYS A 310 -5.39 0.37 18.40
N ALA A 311 -6.16 -0.72 18.40
CA ALA A 311 -7.26 -0.93 19.35
C ALA A 311 -6.76 -1.00 20.80
N PHE A 312 -5.65 -1.69 21.03
CA PHE A 312 -4.99 -1.74 22.34
C PHE A 312 -4.51 -0.35 22.77
N MET A 313 -3.79 0.36 21.89
CA MET A 313 -3.25 1.70 22.16
C MET A 313 -4.35 2.74 22.36
N MET A 314 -5.49 2.62 21.68
CA MET A 314 -6.66 3.48 21.86
C MET A 314 -7.18 3.46 23.31
N VAL A 315 -7.01 2.36 24.04
CA VAL A 315 -7.40 2.26 25.46
C VAL A 315 -6.20 2.54 26.37
N TYR A 316 -5.07 1.87 26.11
CA TYR A 316 -3.88 1.94 26.96
C TYR A 316 -3.26 3.34 26.97
N ALA A 317 -3.09 3.96 25.80
CA ALA A 317 -2.34 5.21 25.71
C ALA A 317 -3.05 6.39 26.40
N PRO A 318 -4.36 6.61 26.27
CA PRO A 318 -5.04 7.67 27.03
C PRO A 318 -5.06 7.43 28.55
N LEU A 319 -5.06 6.18 29.00
CA LEU A 319 -4.99 5.85 30.43
C LEU A 319 -3.60 6.11 31.01
N CYS A 320 -2.56 5.86 30.20
CA CYS A 320 -1.17 5.93 30.61
C CYS A 320 -0.46 7.24 30.30
N LYS A 321 -1.06 8.08 29.45
CA LYS A 321 -0.62 9.45 29.19
C LYS A 321 -0.73 10.29 30.45
#